data_AF-A0A2X0KKD9-F1
#
_entry.id   AF-A0A2X0KKD9-F1
#
_cell.length_a   1.000
_cell.length_b   1.000
_cell.length_c   1.000
_cell.angle_alpha   90.00
_cell.angle_beta   90.00
_cell.angle_gamma   90.00
#
_symmetry.space_group_name_H-M   'P 1'
#
loop_
_entity.id
_entity.type
_entity.pdbx_description
1 polymer ?
#
loop_
_entity_poly.entity_id
_entity_poly.type
_entity_poly.pdbx_seq_one_letter_code
_entity_poly.pdbx_strand_id
1 'polypeptide(L)'
;MFGNYLGIGNKGGPSGKRNSRPSKASPDTRCQKCEGLGHYTYECTGQRQYKERPTRTQQLKNPKLLTKLTGQAPPADVDPRRAASAATLSAIESSSSAAVDLPPKNGGDDPRCE
;
A
#
# COMPACT_ATOMS: atom_id res chain seq x y z
N MET A 1 13.91 -28.31 0.11
CA MET A 1 12.76 -28.73 0.95
C MET A 1 12.58 -27.64 2.01
N PHE A 2 11.68 -26.66 1.95
CA PHE A 2 10.37 -26.55 1.30
C PHE A 2 10.10 -25.06 1.02
N GLY A 3 10.01 -24.68 -0.26
CA GLY A 3 9.46 -23.39 -0.66
C GLY A 3 7.95 -23.51 -0.79
N ASN A 4 7.23 -23.19 0.29
CA ASN A 4 5.79 -22.94 0.20
C ASN A 4 5.54 -21.49 -0.27
N TYR A 5 6.03 -21.16 -1.46
CA TYR A 5 5.38 -20.17 -2.33
C TYR A 5 4.29 -20.95 -3.04
N LEU A 6 3.09 -21.05 -2.46
CA LEU A 6 1.83 -21.36 -3.15
C LEU A 6 0.73 -21.46 -2.07
N GLY A 7 0.05 -20.34 -1.89
CA GLY A 7 -1.25 -20.21 -1.25
C GLY A 7 -1.78 -18.84 -1.70
N ILE A 8 -2.73 -18.72 -2.61
CA ILE A 8 -4.07 -19.31 -2.57
C ILE A 8 -4.53 -19.61 -4.00
N GLY A 9 -5.01 -20.85 -4.20
CA GLY A 9 -5.71 -21.26 -5.42
C GLY A 9 -7.13 -20.69 -5.51
N ASN A 10 -7.63 -20.67 -6.74
CA ASN A 10 -9.01 -20.44 -7.17
C ASN A 10 -9.71 -19.16 -6.66
N LYS A 11 -9.67 -18.14 -7.51
CA LYS A 11 -10.91 -17.44 -7.86
C LYS A 11 -10.97 -17.40 -9.38
N GLY A 12 -11.90 -18.14 -9.97
CA GLY A 12 -12.35 -17.84 -11.32
C GLY A 12 -12.64 -16.35 -11.37
N GLY A 13 -11.80 -15.60 -12.08
CA GLY A 13 -12.05 -14.18 -12.30
C GLY A 13 -13.44 -14.07 -12.90
N PRO A 14 -14.26 -13.07 -12.52
CA PRO A 14 -15.54 -12.90 -13.17
C PRO A 14 -15.28 -12.85 -14.67
N SER A 15 -15.77 -13.84 -15.40
CA SER A 15 -15.99 -13.78 -16.84
C SER A 15 -17.08 -12.75 -17.04
N GLY A 16 -16.68 -11.49 -16.82
CA GLY A 16 -17.52 -10.33 -16.88
C GLY A 16 -18.14 -10.35 -18.25
N LYS A 17 -19.47 -10.41 -18.28
CA LYS A 17 -20.26 -10.15 -19.48
C LYS A 17 -19.61 -8.97 -20.17
N ARG A 18 -19.16 -9.16 -21.42
CA ARG A 18 -18.59 -8.10 -22.23
C ARG A 18 -19.68 -7.06 -22.40
N ASN A 19 -19.72 -6.10 -21.49
CA ASN A 19 -20.68 -5.02 -21.52
C ASN A 19 -20.45 -4.30 -22.83
N SER A 20 -21.44 -4.38 -23.73
CA SER A 20 -21.54 -3.46 -24.86
C SER A 20 -21.42 -2.06 -24.26
N ARG A 21 -20.30 -1.38 -24.53
CA ARG A 21 -20.11 -0.02 -24.06
C ARG A 21 -21.20 0.82 -24.71
N PRO A 22 -22.07 1.51 -23.96
CA PRO A 22 -23.05 2.39 -24.56
C PRO A 22 -22.31 3.42 -25.41
N SER A 23 -22.85 3.72 -26.59
CA SER A 23 -22.22 4.63 -27.56
C SER A 23 -22.14 6.07 -27.05
N LYS A 24 -22.92 6.41 -26.02
CA LYS A 24 -22.86 7.70 -25.32
C LYS A 24 -22.51 7.49 -23.85
N ALA A 25 -21.66 8.38 -23.34
CA ALA A 25 -21.30 8.40 -21.93
C ALA A 25 -22.51 8.75 -21.07
N SER A 26 -22.70 8.01 -19.97
CA SER A 26 -23.60 8.42 -18.89
C SER A 26 -23.07 9.70 -18.23
N PRO A 27 -23.92 10.59 -17.70
CA PRO A 27 -23.48 11.75 -16.91
C PRO A 27 -22.50 11.38 -15.78
N ASP A 28 -22.61 10.18 -15.21
CA ASP A 28 -21.72 9.72 -14.13
C ASP A 28 -20.38 9.14 -14.62
N THR A 29 -20.16 9.08 -15.94
CA THR A 29 -18.94 8.53 -16.52
C THR A 29 -17.77 9.47 -16.25
N ARG A 30 -16.78 9.00 -15.47
CA ARG A 30 -15.55 9.74 -15.18
C ARG A 30 -14.49 9.51 -16.25
N CYS A 31 -13.99 10.61 -16.82
CA CYS A 31 -12.86 10.58 -17.73
C CYS A 31 -11.54 10.35 -16.97
N GLN A 32 -10.72 9.38 -17.40
CA GLN A 32 -9.43 9.10 -16.75
C GLN A 32 -8.34 10.16 -17.04
N LYS A 33 -8.56 11.02 -18.04
CA LYS A 33 -7.59 12.05 -18.45
C LYS A 33 -7.78 13.33 -17.65
N CYS A 34 -8.98 13.90 -17.65
CA CYS A 34 -9.28 15.18 -17.01
C CYS A 34 -10.07 15.04 -15.70
N GLU A 35 -10.46 13.82 -15.31
CA GLU A 35 -11.31 13.54 -14.13
C GLU A 35 -12.70 14.20 -14.14
N GLY A 36 -13.09 14.82 -15.26
CA GLY A 36 -14.42 15.35 -15.50
C GLY A 36 -15.47 14.27 -15.75
N LEU A 37 -16.74 14.66 -15.61
CA LEU A 37 -17.90 13.81 -15.81
C LEU A 37 -18.51 14.00 -17.21
N GLY A 38 -19.28 13.02 -17.67
CA GLY A 38 -20.14 13.13 -18.86
C GLY A 38 -19.49 12.82 -20.22
N HIS A 39 -18.25 12.33 -20.26
CA HIS A 39 -17.60 11.92 -21.52
C HIS A 39 -16.61 10.78 -21.33
N TYR A 40 -16.32 10.06 -22.41
CA TYR A 40 -15.27 9.05 -22.42
C TYR A 40 -13.89 9.65 -22.70
N THR A 41 -12.83 8.95 -22.28
CA THR A 41 -11.44 9.43 -22.44
C THR A 41 -11.06 9.75 -23.90
N TYR A 42 -11.70 9.11 -24.90
CA TYR A 42 -11.42 9.34 -26.31
C TYR A 42 -12.07 10.62 -26.88
N GLU A 43 -13.11 11.15 -26.22
CA GLU A 43 -13.77 12.43 -26.56
C GLU A 43 -13.20 13.60 -25.75
N CYS A 44 -12.24 13.34 -24.85
CA CYS A 44 -11.74 14.33 -23.90
C CYS A 44 -10.84 15.39 -24.57
N THR A 45 -11.35 16.61 -24.69
CA THR A 45 -10.61 17.80 -25.13
C THR A 45 -9.80 18.47 -24.01
N GLY A 46 -10.10 18.14 -22.74
CA GLY A 46 -9.41 18.69 -21.58
C GLY A 46 -7.94 18.24 -21.46
N GLN A 47 -7.16 19.06 -20.75
CA GLN A 47 -5.79 18.74 -20.36
C GLN A 47 -5.78 17.73 -19.20
N ARG A 48 -4.69 16.95 -19.10
CA ARG A 48 -4.55 15.97 -18.01
C ARG A 48 -4.33 16.72 -16.70
N GLN A 49 -5.25 16.60 -15.76
CA GLN A 49 -5.09 17.21 -14.45
C GLN A 49 -4.06 16.40 -13.67
N TYR A 50 -2.90 16.99 -13.37
CA TYR A 50 -1.97 16.41 -12.43
C TYR A 50 -2.45 16.70 -11.01
N LYS A 51 -2.89 15.66 -10.31
CA LYS A 51 -3.14 15.74 -8.87
C LYS A 51 -1.88 15.27 -8.15
N GLU A 52 -1.24 16.19 -7.43
CA GLU A 52 -0.10 15.85 -6.60
C GLU A 52 -0.51 14.78 -5.59
N ARG A 53 0.19 13.65 -5.62
CA ARG A 53 0.07 12.65 -4.57
C ARG A 53 1.02 13.04 -3.44
N PRO A 54 0.52 13.44 -2.26
CA PRO A 54 1.40 13.83 -1.18
C PRO A 54 2.27 12.64 -0.78
N THR A 55 3.56 12.89 -0.58
CA THR A 55 4.50 11.84 -0.15
C THR A 55 4.10 11.32 1.23
N ARG A 56 4.50 10.08 1.56
CA ARG A 56 4.18 9.47 2.87
C ARG A 56 4.61 10.37 4.05
N THR A 57 5.75 11.04 3.94
CA THR A 57 6.23 11.98 4.97
C THR A 57 5.38 13.25 5.02
N GLN A 58 4.94 13.77 3.87
CA GLN A 58 4.01 14.90 3.79
C GLN A 58 2.64 14.55 4.40
N GLN A 59 2.18 13.31 4.26
CA GLN A 59 0.95 12.85 4.90
C GLN A 59 1.09 12.80 6.43
N LEU A 60 2.19 12.26 6.96
CA LEU A 60 2.41 12.13 8.40
C LEU A 60 2.62 13.46 9.13
N LYS A 61 2.98 14.54 8.42
CA LYS A 61 3.03 15.90 8.98
C LYS A 61 1.66 16.45 9.35
N ASN A 62 0.56 15.84 8.91
CA ASN A 62 -0.78 16.28 9.26
C ASN A 62 -1.10 15.91 10.71
N PRO A 63 -1.26 16.88 11.62
CA PRO A 63 -1.53 16.60 13.04
C PRO A 63 -2.88 15.92 13.27
N LYS A 64 -3.77 15.93 12.27
CA LYS A 64 -5.06 15.24 12.27
C LYS A 64 -4.95 13.72 12.05
N LEU A 65 -3.89 13.28 11.36
CA LEU A 65 -3.63 11.85 11.10
C LEU A 65 -2.79 11.21 12.19
N LEU A 66 -2.19 12.02 13.07
CA LEU A 66 -1.54 11.52 14.26
C LEU A 66 -2.63 10.98 15.18
N THR A 67 -2.69 9.65 15.31
CA THR A 67 -3.39 9.00 16.40
C THR A 67 -2.82 9.59 17.68
N LYS A 68 -3.67 10.27 18.47
CA LYS A 68 -3.30 10.71 19.81
C LYS A 68 -2.96 9.45 20.60
N LEU A 69 -1.67 9.16 20.72
CA LEU A 69 -1.16 8.19 21.67
C LEU A 69 -1.50 8.76 23.04
N THR A 70 -2.73 8.50 23.51
CA THR A 70 -3.08 8.70 24.91
C THR A 70 -2.08 7.84 25.68
N GLY A 71 -1.19 8.47 26.44
CA GLY A 71 -0.09 7.83 27.17
C GLY A 71 -0.51 6.82 28.25
N GLN A 72 -1.74 6.33 28.21
CA GLN A 72 -2.10 5.10 28.88
C GLN A 72 -1.55 3.96 28.03
N ALA A 73 -0.58 3.26 28.61
CA ALA A 73 -0.31 1.88 28.23
C ALA A 73 -1.65 1.18 27.96
N PRO A 74 -1.79 0.42 26.86
CA PRO A 74 -3.02 -0.31 26.60
C PRO A 74 -3.41 -1.02 27.90
N PRO A 75 -4.69 -0.94 28.33
CA PRO A 75 -5.11 -1.65 29.52
C PRO A 75 -4.60 -3.08 29.37
N ALA A 76 -3.94 -3.57 30.43
CA ALA A 76 -3.30 -4.86 30.48
C ALA A 76 -4.35 -5.98 30.50
N ASP A 77 -5.31 -5.93 29.59
CA ASP A 77 -6.11 -7.07 29.19
C ASP A 77 -5.19 -7.92 28.33
N VAL A 78 -4.40 -8.71 29.04
CA VAL A 78 -3.47 -9.68 28.49
C VAL A 78 -4.26 -10.75 27.73
N ASP A 79 -4.49 -10.52 26.44
CA ASP A 79 -4.77 -11.62 25.53
C ASP A 79 -3.60 -12.62 25.65
N PRO A 80 -3.84 -13.90 25.98
CA PRO A 80 -2.77 -14.85 26.26
C PRO A 80 -1.82 -15.05 25.07
N ARG A 81 -2.29 -14.76 23.85
CA ARG A 81 -1.47 -14.75 22.62
C ARG A 81 -0.48 -13.60 22.53
N ARG A 82 -0.78 -12.44 23.12
CA ARG A 82 0.06 -11.23 23.04
C ARG A 82 1.13 -11.20 24.14
N ALA A 83 0.84 -11.78 25.31
CA ALA A 83 1.83 -11.97 26.37
C ALA A 83 3.01 -12.86 25.91
N ALA A 84 2.72 -13.92 25.13
CA ALA A 84 3.76 -14.78 24.56
C ALA A 84 4.70 -14.03 23.60
N SER A 85 4.19 -13.05 22.84
CA SER A 85 5.01 -12.23 21.93
C SER A 85 5.79 -11.10 22.62
N ALA A 86 5.38 -10.68 23.82
CA ALA A 86 6.09 -9.65 24.58
C ALA A 86 7.39 -10.21 25.20
N ALA A 87 7.37 -11.48 25.65
CA ALA A 87 8.54 -12.15 26.22
C ALA A 87 9.65 -12.41 25.17
N THR A 88 9.29 -12.61 23.90
CA THR A 88 10.29 -12.78 22.84
C THR A 88 10.94 -11.46 22.43
N LEU A 89 10.21 -10.33 22.50
CA LEU A 89 10.77 -9.00 22.20
C LEU A 89 11.80 -8.55 23.25
N SER A 90 11.57 -8.84 24.54
CA SER A 90 12.55 -8.52 25.59
C SER A 90 13.85 -9.34 25.49
N ALA A 91 13.76 -10.56 24.94
CA ALA A 91 14.94 -11.39 24.70
C ALA A 91 15.81 -10.89 23.53
N ILE A 92 15.19 -10.20 22.57
CA ILE A 92 15.90 -9.66 21.38
C ILE A 92 16.64 -8.36 21.73
N GLU A 93 16.13 -7.52 22.64
CA GLU A 93 16.85 -6.34 23.14
C GLU A 93 18.10 -6.69 23.96
N SER A 94 18.12 -7.88 24.58
CA SER A 94 19.29 -8.36 25.34
C SER A 94 20.41 -8.92 24.45
N SER A 95 20.18 -9.08 23.15
CA SER A 95 21.14 -9.68 22.20
C SER A 95 21.71 -8.70 21.16
N SER A 96 21.34 -7.41 21.19
CA SER A 96 21.92 -6.38 20.31
C SER A 96 23.18 -5.73 20.91
N SER A 97 24.24 -6.51 21.07
CA SER A 97 25.61 -6.00 21.31
C SER A 97 26.68 -6.78 20.54
N ALA A 98 26.31 -7.38 19.41
CA ALA A 98 27.24 -7.89 18.42
C ALA A 98 27.04 -7.13 17.10
N ALA A 99 27.94 -6.18 16.84
CA ALA A 99 28.08 -5.57 15.53
C ALA A 99 28.45 -6.66 14.51
N VAL A 100 27.56 -6.93 13.56
CA VAL A 100 27.88 -7.69 12.35
C VAL A 100 28.13 -6.70 11.23
N ASP A 101 29.41 -6.55 10.92
CA ASP A 101 29.98 -5.87 9.76
C ASP A 101 29.24 -6.31 8.48
N LEU A 102 28.54 -5.37 7.81
CA LEU A 102 27.96 -5.65 6.50
C LEU A 102 29.03 -5.43 5.43
N PRO A 103 29.25 -6.41 4.52
CA PRO A 103 30.14 -6.20 3.39
C PRO A 103 29.59 -5.10 2.46
N PRO A 104 30.46 -4.33 1.78
CA PRO A 104 30.03 -3.25 0.91
C PRO A 104 29.20 -3.82 -0.25
N LYS A 105 27.99 -3.30 -0.41
CA LYS A 105 27.17 -3.56 -1.59
C LYS A 105 27.81 -2.89 -2.79
N ASN A 106 28.52 -3.66 -3.59
CA ASN A 106 28.94 -3.24 -4.93
C ASN A 106 27.67 -2.95 -5.74
N GLY A 107 27.57 -1.72 -6.25
CA GLY A 107 26.46 -1.25 -7.06
C GLY A 107 26.46 -1.96 -8.42
N GLY A 108 25.35 -2.65 -8.71
CA GLY A 108 24.98 -2.99 -10.06
C GLY A 108 23.89 -2.02 -10.49
N ASP A 109 24.21 -1.15 -11.46
CA ASP A 109 23.23 -0.34 -12.16
C ASP A 109 22.30 -1.29 -12.94
N ASP A 110 21.04 -1.41 -12.51
CA ASP A 110 19.97 -2.11 -13.26
C ASP A 110 19.33 -1.12 -14.26
N PRO A 111 19.59 -1.22 -15.58
CA PRO A 111 18.97 -0.34 -16.56
C PRO A 111 17.68 -0.98 -17.06
N ARG A 112 16.63 -0.97 -16.24
CA ARG A 112 15.28 -1.31 -16.73
C ARG A 112 14.22 -0.32 -16.25
N CYS A 113 14.35 0.90 -16.77
CA CYS A 113 13.23 1.82 -16.91
C CYS A 113 13.41 2.62 -18.21
N GLU A 114 13.12 1.97 -19.34
CA GLU A 114 12.65 2.61 -20.58
C GLU A 114 11.24 2.09 -20.89
#